data_AF-C6LGF4-F1
#
_entry.id   AF-C6LGF4-F1
#
_cell.length_a   1.000
_cell.length_b   1.000
_cell.length_c   1.000
_cell.angle_alpha   90.00
_cell.angle_beta   90.00
_cell.angle_gamma   90.00
#
_symmetry.space_group_name_H-M   'P 1'
#
loop_
_entity.id
_entity.type
_entity.pdbx_description
1 polymer ?
#
loop_
_entity_poly.entity_id
_entity_poly.type
_entity_poly.pdbx_seq_one_letter_code
_entity_poly.pdbx_strand_id
1 'polypeptide(L)' 'MRYALYEAAVFVIGKNKEFKEIHDYYRTRKENPLKKMQSVIAIVCKPIKIFYTVLTKGIDYAGQKMLGDIVRPEAAIAA' A
#
# COMPACT_ATOMS: atom_id res chain seq x y z
N MET A 1 -17.60 -0.25 -10.16
CA MET A 1 -16.66 -0.98 -9.28
C MET A 1 -15.32 -0.27 -9.05
N ARG A 2 -14.59 0.22 -10.07
CA ARG A 2 -13.27 0.88 -9.85
C ARG A 2 -13.32 2.15 -8.98
N TYR A 3 -14.39 2.93 -9.07
CA TYR A 3 -14.55 4.19 -8.34
C TYR A 3 -14.70 3.98 -6.82
N ALA A 4 -15.53 3.02 -6.39
CA ALA A 4 -15.71 2.71 -4.96
C ALA A 4 -14.41 2.23 -4.31
N LEU A 5 -13.62 1.42 -5.03
CA LEU A 5 -12.31 0.97 -4.55
C LEU A 5 -11.32 2.14 -4.43
N TYR A 6 -11.38 3.09 -5.35
CA TYR A 6 -10.55 4.30 -5.28
C TYR A 6 -10.92 5.15 -4.07
N GLU A 7 -12.21 5.42 -3.83
CA GLU A 7 -12.66 6.17 -2.66
C GLU A 7 -12.29 5.47 -1.35
N ALA A 8 -12.49 4.15 -1.27
CA ALA A 8 -12.09 3.37 -0.10
C ALA A 8 -10.58 3.45 0.15
N ALA A 9 -9.75 3.37 -0.90
CA ALA A 9 -8.31 3.52 -0.74
C ALA A 9 -7.90 4.92 -0.31
N VAL A 10 -8.53 5.97 -0.83
CA VAL A 10 -8.28 7.35 -0.38
C VAL A 10 -8.62 7.49 1.10
N PHE A 11 -9.73 6.90 1.56
CA PHE A 11 -10.11 6.90 2.97
C PHE A 11 -9.08 6.15 3.85
N VAL A 12 -8.67 4.95 3.44
CA VAL A 12 -7.68 4.13 4.17
C VAL A 12 -6.33 4.84 4.26
N ILE A 13 -5.86 5.45 3.17
CA ILE A 13 -4.63 6.26 3.14
C ILE A 13 -4.74 7.46 4.09
N GLY A 14 -5.92 8.07 4.22
CA GLY A 14 -6.14 9.18 5.15
C GLY A 14 -6.21 8.78 6.62
N LYS A 15 -6.65 7.55 6.92
CA LYS A 15 -6.86 7.08 8.29
C LYS A 15 -5.69 6.29 8.88
N ASN A 16 -4.88 5.66 8.05
CA ASN A 16 -3.78 4.81 8.49
C ASN A 16 -2.43 5.34 7.99
N LYS A 17 -1.49 5.50 8.93
CA LYS A 17 -0.19 6.13 8.68
C LYS A 17 0.70 5.27 7.78
N GLU A 18 0.64 3.96 7.94
CA GLU A 18 1.43 3.02 7.16
C GLU A 18 1.00 3.05 5.69
N PHE A 19 -0.31 3.08 5.40
CA PHE A 19 -0.79 3.25 4.02
C PHE A 19 -0.40 4.61 3.41
N LYS A 20 -0.37 5.67 4.22
CA LYS A 20 0.13 6.98 3.79
C LYS A 20 1.61 6.95 3.43
N GLU A 21 2.43 6.29 4.25
CA GLU A 21 3.86 6.13 3.98
C GLU A 21 4.11 5.40 2.65
N ILE A 22 3.34 4.36 2.35
CA ILE A 22 3.40 3.65 1.06
C ILE A 22 3.03 4.58 -0.10
N HIS A 23 1.96 5.37 0.07
CA HIS A 23 1.50 6.30 -0.96
C HIS A 23 2.56 7.34 -1.28
N ASP A 24 3.21 7.85 -0.23
CA ASP A 24 4.27 8.85 -0.36
C ASP A 24 5.53 8.21 -0.96
N TYR A 25 5.91 6.99 -0.56
CA TYR A 25 7.01 6.23 -1.17
C TYR A 25 6.82 6.07 -2.69
N TYR A 26 5.66 5.61 -3.14
CA TYR A 26 5.40 5.44 -4.58
C TYR A 26 5.43 6.77 -5.36
N ARG A 27 5.18 7.88 -4.69
CA ARG A 27 5.27 9.22 -5.28
C ARG A 27 6.70 9.78 -5.33
N THR A 28 7.55 9.44 -4.37
CA THR A 28 8.88 10.04 -4.19
C THR A 28 10.03 9.12 -4.60
N ARG A 29 9.76 7.86 -4.97
CA ARG A 29 10.77 6.92 -5.45
C ARG A 29 11.55 7.46 -6.65
N LYS A 30 12.84 7.11 -6.73
CA LYS A 30 13.78 7.65 -7.72
C LYS A 30 13.50 7.09 -9.12
N GLU A 31 13.19 5.79 -9.19
CA GLU A 31 12.80 5.15 -10.44
C GLU A 31 11.28 5.09 -10.62
N ASN A 32 10.80 5.62 -11.75
CA ASN A 32 9.39 5.60 -12.16
C ASN A 32 8.42 6.16 -11.09
N PRO A 33 8.56 7.44 -10.67
CA PRO A 33 7.65 8.04 -9.70
C PRO A 33 6.21 7.96 -10.19
N LEU A 34 5.31 7.44 -9.35
CA LEU A 34 3.91 7.27 -9.72
C LEU A 34 3.12 8.57 -9.54
N LYS A 35 2.29 8.89 -10.53
CA LYS A 35 1.28 9.96 -10.40
C LYS A 35 0.25 9.61 -9.33
N LYS A 36 -0.42 10.61 -8.74
CA LYS A 36 -1.37 10.47 -7.63
C LYS A 36 -2.36 9.31 -7.81
N MET A 37 -3.05 9.23 -8.95
CA MET A 37 -4.01 8.14 -9.21
C MET A 37 -3.35 6.76 -9.32
N GLN A 38 -2.16 6.69 -9.92
CA GLN A 38 -1.41 5.44 -10.09
C GLN A 38 -0.94 4.88 -8.74
N SER A 39 -0.47 5.77 -7.84
CA SER A 39 -0.09 5.39 -6.47
C SER A 39 -1.29 4.83 -5.69
N VAL A 40 -2.45 5.49 -5.76
CA VAL A 40 -3.68 5.00 -5.11
C VAL A 40 -4.10 3.64 -5.66
N ILE A 41 -4.09 3.46 -6.99
CA ILE A 41 -4.45 2.18 -7.63
C ILE A 41 -3.47 1.06 -7.23
N ALA A 42 -2.17 1.34 -7.19
CA ALA A 42 -1.16 0.38 -6.74
C ALA A 42 -1.38 -0.04 -5.28
N ILE A 43 -1.90 0.87 -4.45
CA ILE A 43 -2.24 0.57 -3.06
C ILE A 43 -3.49 -0.27 -2.95
N VAL A 44 -4.60 0.02 -3.67
CA VAL A 44 -5.90 -0.68 -3.56
C VAL A 44 -5.79 -2.21 -3.50
N CYS A 45 -4.88 -2.80 -4.27
CA CYS A 45 -4.73 -4.26 -4.33
C CYS A 45 -4.13 -4.90 -3.06
N LYS A 46 -3.34 -4.15 -2.28
CA LYS A 46 -2.68 -4.64 -1.05
C LYS A 46 -3.66 -4.80 0.14
N PRO A 47 -4.50 -3.80 0.50
CA PRO A 47 -5.54 -3.93 1.53
C PRO A 47 -6.45 -5.12 1.30
N ILE A 48 -6.83 -5.42 0.06
CA ILE A 48 -7.71 -6.56 -0.24
C ILE A 48 -7.09 -7.88 0.24
N LYS A 49 -5.80 -8.09 0.00
CA LYS A 49 -5.07 -9.29 0.47
C LYS A 49 -4.93 -9.31 2.00
N ILE A 50 -4.73 -8.16 2.61
CA ILE A 50 -4.61 -8.01 4.06
C ILE A 50 -5.94 -8.33 4.74
N PHE A 51 -7.04 -7.70 4.30
CA PHE A 51 -8.37 -7.98 4.81
C PHE A 51 -8.74 -9.46 4.63
N TYR A 52 -8.44 -10.04 3.46
CA TYR A 52 -8.66 -11.47 3.25
C TYR A 52 -7.89 -12.32 4.27
N THR A 53 -6.62 -12.01 4.54
CA THR A 53 -5.79 -12.77 5.49
C THR A 53 -6.28 -12.60 6.93
N VAL A 54 -6.64 -11.38 7.33
CA VAL A 54 -7.20 -11.09 8.66
C VAL A 54 -8.52 -11.85 8.86
N LEU A 55 -9.42 -11.81 7.88
CA LEU A 55 -10.72 -12.46 7.96
C LEU A 55 -10.65 -13.99 7.89
N THR A 56 -9.73 -14.55 7.09
CA THR A 56 -9.64 -16.01 6.90
C THR A 56 -8.76 -16.71 7.92
N LYS A 57 -7.68 -16.06 8.37
CA LYS A 57 -6.72 -16.65 9.33
C LYS A 57 -6.92 -16.16 10.76
N GLY A 58 -7.76 -15.13 10.98
CA GLY A 58 -8.00 -14.56 12.31
C GLY A 58 -6.75 -13.92 12.94
N ILE A 59 -5.80 -13.47 12.11
CA ILE A 59 -4.55 -12.87 12.57
C ILE A 59 -4.70 -11.36 12.60
N ASP A 60 -4.17 -10.71 13.63
CA ASP A 60 -4.16 -9.25 13.75
C ASP A 60 -3.38 -8.56 12.62
N TYR A 61 -3.83 -7.35 12.27
CA TYR A 61 -3.14 -6.52 11.30
C TYR A 61 -1.79 -6.04 11.85
N ALA A 62 -0.71 -6.43 11.16
CA ALA A 62 0.65 -5.98 11.46
C ALA A 62 1.15 -4.98 10.40
N GLY A 63 1.05 -3.68 10.70
CA GLY A 63 1.45 -2.60 9.79
C GLY A 63 2.94 -2.64 9.39
N GLN A 64 3.83 -2.97 10.32
CA GLN A 64 5.27 -3.14 10.01
C GLN A 64 5.54 -4.29 9.04
N LYS A 65 4.81 -5.40 9.17
CA LYS A 65 4.91 -6.51 8.21
C LYS A 65 4.46 -6.07 6.82
N MET A 66 3.38 -5.29 6.74
CA MET A 66 2.93 -4.72 5.46
C MET A 66 3.99 -3.83 4.80
N LEU A 67 4.66 -2.97 5.58
CA LEU A 67 5.71 -2.08 5.09
C LEU A 67 6.93 -2.89 4.59
N GLY A 68 7.27 -3.98 5.28
CA GLY A 68 8.33 -4.91 4.89
C GLY A 68 8.00 -5.74 3.65
N ASP A 69 6.74 -6.13 3.46
CA ASP A 69 6.28 -6.85 2.26
C ASP A 69 6.28 -5.99 0.97
N ILE A 70 6.78 -4.75 1.02
CA ILE A 70 6.95 -3.91 -0.17
C ILE A 70 8.34 -4.14 -0.71
N VAL A 71 8.42 -4.66 -1.93
CA VAL A 71 9.69 -4.75 -2.64
C VAL A 71 10.12 -3.33 -3.03
N ARG A 72 11.26 -2.90 -2.48
CA ARG A 72 11.91 -1.62 -2.80
C ARG A 72 13.18 -1.96 -3.61
N PRO A 73 13.17 -1.82 -4.95
CA PRO A 73 14.31 -2.20 -5.80
C PRO A 73 15.60 -1.49 -5.38
N GLU A 74 15.48 -0.24 -4.94
CA GLU A 74 16.58 0.60 -4.44
C GLU A 74 17.28 -0.02 -3.22
N ALA A 75 16.53 -0.71 -2.35
CA ALA A 75 17.08 -1.39 -1.18
C ALA A 75 17.68 -2.76 -1.51
N ALA A 76 17.24 -3.40 -2.61
CA ALA A 76 17.76 -4.68 -3.07
C ALA A 76 19.09 -4.57 -3.83
N ILE A 77 19.43 -3.38 -4.36
CA ILE A 77 20.71 -3.11 -5.04
C ILE A 77 21.81 -2.71 -4.02
N ALA A 78 21.43 -2.36 -2.79
CA ALA A 78 22.34 -1.92 -1.73
C ALA A 78 22.74 -3.03 -0.74
N ALA A 79 22.35 -4.29 -0.99
CA ALA A 79 22.65 -5.47 -0.21
C ALA A 79 23.43 -6.49 -1.06
#